data_AF-K1VIG8-F1
#
_entry.id   AF-K1VIG8-F1
#
_cell.length_a   1.000
_cell.length_b   1.000
_cell.length_c   1.000
_cell.angle_alpha   90.00
_cell.angle_beta   90.00
_cell.angle_gamma   90.00
#
_symmetry.space_group_name_H-M   'P 1'
#
loop_
_entity.id
_entity.type
_entity.pdbx_description
1 polymer ?
#
loop_
_entity_poly.entity_id
_entity_poly.type
_entity_poly.pdbx_seq_one_letter_code
_entity_poly.pdbx_strand_id
1 'polypeptide(L)'
;MKCYFRVGKPNLCKNVVRAVTSDPKTPPVEQAPIGDQVTWRFYIGMLAFLAGEDARAATELEWAFLHCPASSKRNQELILTFLIPLHLLRGSLPSAKLLARFPRLQETYGPFVDAIRTGSVQAYDEALERAQPRLVSMNTYLAVERAREICLRTLFRRAWAASDRNSRIPISTFRKALELQRVEVDNDEVECMVANMIFRGFIRGYISHERQTIVLAKTNAFPALSSIPR
;
A
#
# COMPACT_ATOMS: atom_id res chain seq x y z
N MET A 1 2.85 26.04 3.57
CA MET A 1 3.08 24.67 3.04
C MET A 1 2.69 24.53 1.56
N LYS A 2 1.45 24.85 1.17
CA LYS A 2 0.98 24.78 -0.24
C LYS A 2 1.97 25.35 -1.29
N CYS A 3 2.56 26.52 -1.02
CA CYS A 3 3.53 27.13 -1.93
C CYS A 3 4.78 26.25 -2.14
N TYR A 4 5.34 25.66 -1.09
CA TYR A 4 6.50 24.79 -1.18
C TYR A 4 6.24 23.52 -1.99
N PHE A 5 5.05 22.93 -1.85
CA PHE A 5 4.63 21.81 -2.71
C PHE A 5 4.50 22.23 -4.17
N ARG A 6 3.92 23.41 -4.44
CA ARG A 6 3.74 23.92 -5.81
C ARG A 6 5.06 24.17 -6.54
N VAL A 7 6.12 24.56 -5.82
CA VAL A 7 7.46 24.79 -6.40
C VAL A 7 8.38 23.56 -6.32
N GLY A 8 7.85 22.38 -5.97
CA GLY A 8 8.64 21.15 -5.91
C GLY A 8 9.67 21.11 -4.78
N LYS A 9 9.51 21.89 -3.71
CA LYS A 9 10.40 21.92 -2.54
C LYS A 9 9.69 21.54 -1.23
N PRO A 10 9.00 20.40 -1.15
CA PRO A 10 8.21 20.02 0.03
C PRO A 10 9.06 19.92 1.31
N ASN A 11 10.35 19.57 1.21
CA ASN A 11 11.25 19.48 2.36
C ASN A 11 11.38 20.79 3.16
N LEU A 12 11.19 21.95 2.53
CA LEU A 12 11.21 23.26 3.20
C LEU A 12 10.01 23.46 4.14
N CYS A 13 8.95 22.66 4.00
CA CYS A 13 7.84 22.68 4.95
C CYS A 13 8.28 22.27 6.36
N LYS A 14 9.37 21.52 6.55
CA LYS A 14 9.87 21.14 7.89
C LYS A 14 10.12 22.36 8.79
N ASN A 15 10.56 23.48 8.21
CA ASN A 15 10.76 24.73 8.94
C ASN A 15 9.43 25.35 9.39
N VAL A 16 8.40 25.29 8.52
CA VAL A 16 7.04 25.74 8.86
C VAL A 16 6.45 24.86 9.95
N VAL A 17 6.63 23.53 9.84
CA VAL A 17 6.16 22.59 10.85
C VAL A 17 6.76 22.92 12.20
N ARG A 18 8.09 23.05 12.28
CA ARG A 18 8.79 23.41 13.52
C ARG A 18 8.29 24.74 14.10
N ALA A 19 8.14 25.78 13.27
CA ALA A 19 7.70 27.09 13.73
C ALA A 19 6.30 27.04 14.39
N VAL A 20 5.38 26.26 13.81
CA VAL A 20 4.02 26.10 14.35
C VAL A 20 3.98 25.21 15.58
N THR A 21 4.78 24.14 15.63
CA THR A 21 4.70 23.14 16.71
C THR A 21 5.59 23.43 17.91
N SER A 22 6.62 24.27 17.76
CA SER A 22 7.64 24.50 18.80
C SER A 22 7.46 25.81 19.57
N ASP A 23 6.68 26.77 19.07
CA ASP A 23 6.42 28.01 19.78
C ASP A 23 5.25 27.84 20.77
N PRO A 24 5.48 27.91 22.10
CA PRO A 24 4.42 27.77 23.09
C PRO A 24 3.35 28.86 23.01
N LYS A 25 3.62 29.98 22.33
CA LYS A 25 2.67 31.08 22.13
C LYS A 25 1.74 30.83 20.95
N THR A 26 2.08 29.89 20.05
CA THR A 26 1.22 29.52 18.94
C THR A 26 0.12 28.60 19.46
N PRO A 27 -1.18 28.93 19.25
CA PRO A 27 -2.27 28.05 19.66
C PRO A 27 -2.15 26.65 19.01
N PRO A 28 -2.54 25.57 19.72
CA PRO A 28 -2.57 24.23 19.15
C PRO A 28 -3.41 24.17 17.87
N VAL A 29 -3.00 23.34 16.92
CA VAL A 29 -3.69 23.17 15.63
C VAL A 29 -5.14 22.73 15.85
N GLU A 30 -5.40 21.95 16.89
CA GLU A 30 -6.73 21.45 17.27
C GLU A 30 -7.74 22.57 17.59
N GLN A 31 -7.27 23.80 17.87
CA GLN A 31 -8.13 24.96 18.12
C GLN A 31 -8.48 25.73 16.84
N ALA A 32 -7.81 25.45 15.71
CA ALA A 32 -8.11 26.09 14.43
C ALA A 32 -9.43 25.59 13.83
N PRO A 33 -10.05 26.32 12.88
CA PRO A 33 -11.19 25.80 12.12
C PRO A 33 -10.89 24.44 11.48
N ILE A 34 -11.91 23.57 11.40
CA ILE A 34 -11.72 22.18 10.92
C ILE A 34 -11.11 22.10 9.52
N GLY A 35 -11.41 23.05 8.63
CA GLY A 35 -10.84 23.12 7.29
C GLY A 35 -9.32 23.35 7.29
N ASP A 36 -8.84 24.15 8.24
CA ASP A 36 -7.41 24.41 8.41
C ASP A 36 -6.70 23.21 9.03
N GLN A 37 -7.34 22.55 10.00
CA GLN A 37 -6.84 21.30 10.56
C GLN A 37 -6.70 20.20 9.50
N VAL A 38 -7.73 20.00 8.67
CA VAL A 38 -7.71 19.04 7.54
C VAL A 38 -6.58 19.37 6.57
N THR A 39 -6.41 20.66 6.23
CA THR A 39 -5.35 21.11 5.33
C THR A 39 -3.96 20.87 5.94
N TRP A 40 -3.79 21.17 7.22
CA TRP A 40 -2.55 20.91 7.96
C TRP A 40 -2.21 19.42 7.95
N ARG A 41 -3.14 18.58 8.42
CA ARG A 41 -3.00 17.12 8.52
C ARG A 41 -2.73 16.48 7.16
N PHE A 42 -3.39 16.96 6.09
CA PHE A 42 -3.08 16.54 4.72
C PHE A 42 -1.61 16.80 4.37
N TYR A 43 -1.07 18.00 4.60
CA TYR A 43 0.33 18.30 4.27
C TYR A 43 1.34 17.56 5.17
N ILE A 44 1.04 17.33 6.45
CA ILE A 44 1.89 16.48 7.31
C ILE A 44 1.90 15.04 6.78
N GLY A 45 0.73 14.49 6.44
CA GLY A 45 0.61 13.18 5.82
C GLY A 45 1.38 13.08 4.50
N MET A 46 1.32 14.12 3.67
CA MET A 46 2.11 14.21 2.44
C MET A 46 3.62 14.21 2.67
N LEU A 47 4.12 14.93 3.67
CA LEU A 47 5.54 14.93 4.02
C LEU A 47 5.99 13.55 4.50
N ALA A 48 5.18 12.91 5.35
CA ALA A 48 5.43 11.55 5.81
C ALA A 48 5.42 10.54 4.65
N PHE A 49 4.45 10.67 3.73
CA PHE A 49 4.35 9.82 2.53
C PHE A 49 5.61 9.92 1.67
N LEU A 50 6.07 11.14 1.38
CA LEU A 50 7.28 11.38 0.59
C LEU A 50 8.57 10.93 1.30
N ALA A 51 8.55 10.87 2.64
CA ALA A 51 9.65 10.34 3.44
C ALA A 51 9.62 8.80 3.59
N GLY A 52 8.60 8.12 3.05
CA GLY A 52 8.41 6.67 3.23
C GLY A 52 7.90 6.27 4.62
N GLU A 53 7.43 7.22 5.43
CA GLU A 53 6.86 7.00 6.77
C GLU A 53 5.39 6.53 6.65
N ASP A 54 5.16 5.37 6.02
CA ASP A 54 3.83 4.89 5.61
C ASP A 54 2.80 4.88 6.75
N ALA A 55 3.21 4.48 7.96
CA ALA A 55 2.33 4.40 9.11
C ALA A 55 1.84 5.78 9.56
N ARG A 56 2.75 6.76 9.64
CA ARG A 56 2.42 8.12 9.99
C ARG A 56 1.61 8.80 8.90
N ALA A 57 1.99 8.61 7.63
CA ALA A 57 1.26 9.12 6.49
C ALA A 57 -0.20 8.65 6.50
N ALA A 58 -0.42 7.35 6.77
CA ALA A 58 -1.76 6.79 6.88
C ALA A 58 -2.56 7.46 7.99
N THR A 59 -2.02 7.55 9.22
CA THR A 59 -2.72 8.18 10.34
C THR A 59 -3.17 9.62 10.03
N GLU A 60 -2.28 10.42 9.46
CA GLU A 60 -2.57 11.83 9.15
C GLU A 60 -3.59 11.98 8.01
N LEU A 61 -3.47 11.16 6.96
CA LEU A 61 -4.38 11.20 5.81
C LEU A 61 -5.74 10.58 6.12
N GLU A 62 -5.81 9.53 6.94
CA GLU A 62 -7.06 8.96 7.45
C GLU A 62 -7.82 10.00 8.27
N TRP A 63 -7.13 10.69 9.20
CA TRP A 63 -7.73 11.78 9.97
C TRP A 63 -8.24 12.89 9.05
N ALA A 64 -7.41 13.35 8.10
CA ALA A 64 -7.80 14.39 7.15
C ALA A 64 -9.00 13.99 6.31
N PHE A 65 -9.08 12.73 5.87
CA PHE A 65 -10.21 12.22 5.08
C PHE A 65 -11.51 12.20 5.89
N LEU A 66 -11.46 11.69 7.13
CA LEU A 66 -12.62 11.58 8.01
C LEU A 66 -13.21 12.94 8.40
N HIS A 67 -12.36 13.95 8.55
CA HIS A 67 -12.78 15.31 8.93
C HIS A 67 -12.98 16.25 7.72
N CYS A 68 -12.66 15.80 6.51
CA CYS A 68 -12.90 16.58 5.29
C CYS A 68 -14.40 16.65 4.99
N PRO A 69 -14.99 17.85 4.83
CA PRO A 69 -16.41 18.01 4.52
C PRO A 69 -16.82 17.18 3.29
N ALA A 70 -17.98 16.53 3.37
CA ALA A 70 -18.48 15.66 2.30
C ALA A 70 -18.78 16.41 0.99
N SER A 71 -19.04 17.72 1.07
CA SER A 71 -19.20 18.63 -0.06
C SER A 71 -17.89 18.94 -0.77
N SER A 72 -16.75 18.86 -0.08
CA SER A 72 -15.41 19.16 -0.60
C SER A 72 -14.82 18.00 -1.40
N LYS A 73 -15.52 17.55 -2.44
CA LYS A 73 -15.17 16.36 -3.26
C LYS A 73 -13.73 16.39 -3.77
N ARG A 74 -13.27 17.55 -4.27
CA ARG A 74 -11.90 17.72 -4.75
C ARG A 74 -10.86 17.46 -3.67
N ASN A 75 -11.09 17.91 -2.44
CA ASN A 75 -10.16 17.70 -1.33
C ASN A 75 -10.16 16.24 -0.90
N GLN A 76 -11.34 15.60 -0.86
CA GLN A 76 -11.43 14.16 -0.62
C GLN A 76 -10.67 13.35 -1.66
N GLU A 77 -10.79 13.70 -2.94
CA GLU A 77 -10.06 13.05 -4.03
C GLU A 77 -8.54 13.22 -3.88
N LEU A 78 -8.07 14.42 -3.50
CA LEU A 78 -6.66 14.67 -3.22
C LEU A 78 -6.14 13.81 -2.06
N ILE A 79 -6.88 13.72 -0.96
CA ILE A 79 -6.48 12.90 0.19
C ILE A 79 -6.44 11.43 -0.21
N LEU A 80 -7.48 10.94 -0.90
CA LEU A 80 -7.58 9.54 -1.34
C LEU A 80 -6.51 9.14 -2.36
N THR A 81 -6.00 10.08 -3.15
CA THR A 81 -4.88 9.83 -4.09
C THR A 81 -3.68 9.22 -3.37
N PHE A 82 -3.40 9.66 -2.14
CA PHE A 82 -2.27 9.17 -1.35
C PHE A 82 -2.69 8.10 -0.35
N LEU A 83 -3.92 8.18 0.17
CA LEU A 83 -4.42 7.23 1.16
C LEU A 83 -4.70 5.85 0.56
N ILE A 84 -5.18 5.75 -0.69
CA ILE A 84 -5.45 4.45 -1.34
C ILE A 84 -4.17 3.60 -1.43
N PRO A 85 -3.05 4.07 -2.02
CA PRO A 85 -1.80 3.30 -2.06
C PRO A 85 -1.33 2.83 -0.68
N LEU A 86 -1.45 3.66 0.36
CA LEU A 86 -1.10 3.29 1.74
C LEU A 86 -1.97 2.14 2.29
N HIS A 87 -3.25 2.10 1.93
CA HIS A 87 -4.12 0.98 2.26
C HIS A 87 -3.80 -0.27 1.44
N LEU A 88 -3.45 -0.13 0.16
CA LEU A 88 -3.03 -1.25 -0.69
C LEU A 88 -1.78 -1.94 -0.14
N LEU A 89 -0.80 -1.20 0.37
CA LEU A 89 0.39 -1.75 1.06
C LEU A 89 0.03 -2.66 2.24
N ARG A 90 -1.15 -2.47 2.84
CA ARG A 90 -1.67 -3.26 3.97
C ARG A 90 -2.65 -4.34 3.54
N GLY A 91 -2.90 -4.48 2.24
CA GLY A 91 -3.99 -5.27 1.69
C GLY A 91 -5.39 -4.90 2.16
N SER A 92 -5.59 -3.63 2.58
CA SER A 92 -6.91 -3.06 2.74
C SER A 92 -7.35 -2.47 1.41
N LEU A 93 -8.42 -2.99 0.83
CA LEU A 93 -8.90 -2.55 -0.49
C LEU A 93 -10.03 -1.52 -0.33
N PRO A 94 -10.04 -0.44 -1.11
CA PRO A 94 -11.18 0.47 -1.14
C PRO A 94 -12.44 -0.27 -1.62
N SER A 95 -13.60 0.11 -1.08
CA SER A 95 -14.87 -0.45 -1.53
C SER A 95 -15.22 0.06 -2.93
N ALA A 96 -15.96 -0.75 -3.70
CA ALA A 96 -16.45 -0.35 -5.02
C ALA A 96 -17.30 0.93 -4.95
N LYS A 97 -18.09 1.10 -3.88
CA LYS A 97 -18.88 2.33 -3.63
C LYS A 97 -18.00 3.57 -3.42
N LEU A 98 -16.87 3.43 -2.73
CA LEU A 98 -15.93 4.53 -2.53
C LEU A 98 -15.30 4.94 -3.86
N LEU A 99 -14.77 3.98 -4.63
CA LEU A 99 -14.11 4.29 -5.90
C LEU A 99 -15.09 4.83 -6.95
N ALA A 100 -16.31 4.30 -7.03
CA ALA A 100 -17.34 4.77 -7.96
C ALA A 100 -17.69 6.26 -7.77
N ARG A 101 -17.53 6.79 -6.55
CA ARG A 101 -17.71 8.23 -6.25
C ARG A 101 -16.60 9.11 -6.84
N PHE A 102 -15.44 8.53 -7.17
CA PHE A 102 -14.27 9.24 -7.68
C PHE A 102 -13.74 8.55 -8.94
N PRO A 103 -14.33 8.82 -10.14
CA PRO A 103 -14.00 8.11 -11.38
C PRO A 103 -12.52 8.12 -11.76
N ARG A 104 -11.81 9.22 -11.46
CA ARG A 104 -10.36 9.30 -11.70
C ARG A 104 -9.56 8.35 -10.83
N LEU A 105 -9.99 8.13 -9.58
CA LEU A 105 -9.37 7.17 -8.66
C LEU A 105 -9.75 5.73 -9.04
N GLN A 106 -10.98 5.49 -9.49
CA GLN A 106 -11.40 4.21 -10.06
C GLN A 106 -10.52 3.83 -11.26
N GLU A 107 -10.32 4.76 -12.19
CA GLU A 107 -9.46 4.55 -13.36
C GLU A 107 -8.00 4.30 -12.96
N THR A 108 -7.48 5.07 -11.99
CA THR A 108 -6.08 4.98 -11.57
C THR A 108 -5.80 3.72 -10.76
N TYR A 109 -6.66 3.40 -9.79
CA TYR A 109 -6.39 2.38 -8.76
C TYR A 109 -7.22 1.11 -8.90
N GLY A 110 -8.33 1.15 -9.65
CA GLY A 110 -9.22 0.00 -9.88
C GLY A 110 -8.48 -1.25 -10.41
N PRO A 111 -7.65 -1.14 -11.45
CA PRO A 111 -6.90 -2.29 -11.97
C PRO A 111 -6.03 -2.99 -10.90
N PHE A 112 -5.35 -2.22 -10.04
CA PHE A 112 -4.55 -2.77 -8.95
C PHE A 112 -5.40 -3.42 -7.87
N VAL A 113 -6.57 -2.85 -7.56
CA VAL A 113 -7.52 -3.42 -6.58
C VAL A 113 -8.03 -4.78 -7.05
N ASP A 114 -8.39 -4.90 -8.32
CA ASP A 114 -8.90 -6.15 -8.88
C ASP A 114 -7.79 -7.21 -9.04
N ALA A 115 -6.59 -6.79 -9.46
CA ALA A 115 -5.42 -7.64 -9.49
C ALA A 115 -5.06 -8.19 -8.11
N ILE A 116 -5.01 -7.35 -7.06
CA ILE A 116 -4.75 -7.79 -5.67
C ILE A 116 -5.84 -8.74 -5.17
N ARG A 117 -7.11 -8.43 -5.45
CA ARG A 117 -8.26 -9.26 -5.01
C ARG A 117 -8.18 -10.67 -5.61
N THR A 118 -7.79 -10.76 -6.88
CA THR A 118 -7.68 -12.02 -7.60
C THR A 118 -6.30 -12.68 -7.44
N GLY A 119 -5.28 -11.96 -6.99
CA GLY A 119 -3.90 -12.43 -7.03
C GLY A 119 -3.36 -12.55 -8.46
N SER A 120 -3.88 -11.75 -9.40
CA SER A 120 -3.34 -11.73 -10.76
C SER A 120 -2.14 -10.81 -10.86
N VAL A 121 -0.95 -11.40 -10.76
CA VAL A 121 0.31 -10.65 -10.81
C VAL A 121 0.55 -10.09 -12.21
N GLN A 122 0.17 -10.83 -13.25
CA GLN A 122 0.24 -10.35 -14.63
C GLN A 122 -0.56 -9.06 -14.83
N ALA A 123 -1.83 -9.06 -14.42
CA ALA A 123 -2.70 -7.89 -14.55
C ALA A 123 -2.20 -6.72 -13.70
N TYR A 124 -1.55 -7.00 -12.56
CA TYR A 124 -0.90 -5.98 -11.74
C TYR A 124 0.24 -5.30 -12.49
N ASP A 125 1.11 -6.09 -13.12
CA ASP A 125 2.31 -5.62 -13.80
C ASP A 125 1.94 -4.82 -15.06
N GLU A 126 0.99 -5.32 -15.86
CA GLU A 126 0.44 -4.60 -17.02
C GLU A 126 -0.22 -3.27 -16.62
N ALA A 127 -0.92 -3.24 -15.48
CA ALA A 127 -1.50 -2.01 -14.95
C ALA A 127 -0.42 -1.03 -14.47
N LEU A 128 0.66 -1.53 -13.85
CA LEU A 128 1.76 -0.73 -13.35
C LEU A 128 2.51 -0.04 -14.49
N GLU A 129 2.84 -0.80 -15.54
CA GLU A 129 3.50 -0.30 -16.75
C GLU A 129 2.66 0.79 -17.42
N ARG A 130 1.37 0.51 -17.66
CA ARG A 130 0.45 1.47 -18.29
C ARG A 130 0.27 2.75 -17.48
N ALA A 131 0.18 2.64 -16.16
CA ALA A 131 -0.09 3.77 -15.27
C ALA A 131 1.17 4.52 -14.84
N GLN A 132 2.39 4.04 -15.17
CA GLN A 132 3.65 4.57 -14.66
C GLN A 132 3.78 6.09 -14.81
N PRO A 133 3.57 6.73 -15.98
CA PRO A 133 3.73 8.18 -16.11
C PRO A 133 2.79 8.95 -15.18
N ARG A 134 1.54 8.50 -15.05
CA ARG A 134 0.52 9.11 -14.20
C ARG A 134 0.89 8.95 -12.73
N LEU A 135 1.25 7.75 -12.30
CA LEU A 135 1.64 7.47 -10.91
C LEU A 135 2.89 8.24 -10.49
N VAL A 136 3.88 8.37 -11.38
CA VAL A 136 5.09 9.18 -11.15
C VAL A 136 4.72 10.65 -11.01
N SER A 137 3.88 11.19 -11.89
CA SER A 137 3.44 12.60 -11.79
C SER A 137 2.70 12.92 -10.49
N MET A 138 2.03 11.92 -9.91
CA MET A 138 1.32 12.03 -8.63
C MET A 138 2.21 11.69 -7.42
N ASN A 139 3.48 11.29 -7.61
CA ASN A 139 4.37 10.77 -6.57
C ASN A 139 3.86 9.50 -5.86
N THR A 140 2.96 8.72 -6.47
CA THR A 140 2.39 7.51 -5.84
C THR A 140 2.98 6.21 -6.37
N TYR A 141 3.80 6.27 -7.43
CA TYR A 141 4.38 5.10 -8.10
C TYR A 141 5.04 4.11 -7.13
N LEU A 142 5.98 4.57 -6.30
CA LEU A 142 6.72 3.69 -5.39
C LEU A 142 5.81 2.95 -4.39
N ALA A 143 4.78 3.63 -3.87
CA ALA A 143 3.82 3.01 -2.95
C ALA A 143 2.96 1.96 -3.66
N VAL A 144 2.56 2.22 -4.90
CA VAL A 144 1.82 1.24 -5.71
C VAL A 144 2.73 0.07 -6.06
N GLU A 145 3.91 0.29 -6.63
CA GLU A 145 4.89 -0.76 -6.94
C GLU A 145 5.17 -1.69 -5.75
N ARG A 146 5.41 -1.13 -4.57
CA ARG A 146 5.57 -1.92 -3.33
C ARG A 146 4.34 -2.75 -2.94
N ALA A 147 3.13 -2.27 -3.26
CA ALA A 147 1.89 -3.01 -2.98
C ALA A 147 1.72 -4.26 -3.86
N ARG A 148 2.54 -4.45 -4.90
CA ARG A 148 2.61 -5.70 -5.69
C ARG A 148 2.83 -6.93 -4.80
N GLU A 149 3.57 -6.79 -3.70
CA GLU A 149 3.83 -7.88 -2.75
C GLU A 149 2.54 -8.47 -2.17
N ILE A 150 1.49 -7.65 -1.99
CA ILE A 150 0.18 -8.11 -1.54
C ILE A 150 -0.52 -8.95 -2.62
N CYS A 151 -0.36 -8.60 -3.90
CA CYS A 151 -0.87 -9.41 -5.01
C CYS A 151 -0.18 -10.77 -5.08
N LEU A 152 1.15 -10.79 -4.99
CA LEU A 152 1.96 -12.03 -4.93
C LEU A 152 1.52 -12.93 -3.76
N ARG A 153 1.33 -12.33 -2.58
CA ARG A 153 0.85 -13.05 -1.40
C ARG A 153 -0.52 -13.69 -1.65
N THR A 154 -1.44 -12.97 -2.30
CA THR A 154 -2.75 -13.52 -2.67
C THR A 154 -2.60 -14.70 -3.63
N LEU A 155 -1.72 -14.60 -4.64
CA LEU A 155 -1.41 -15.70 -5.56
C LEU A 155 -0.90 -16.94 -4.82
N PHE A 156 0.11 -16.79 -3.96
CA PHE A 156 0.68 -17.91 -3.19
C PHE A 156 -0.33 -18.53 -2.23
N ARG A 157 -1.19 -17.72 -1.60
CA ARG A 157 -2.29 -18.22 -0.77
C ARG A 157 -3.27 -19.07 -1.58
N ARG A 158 -3.58 -18.67 -2.82
CA ARG A 158 -4.46 -19.42 -3.73
C ARG A 158 -3.79 -20.72 -4.20
N ALA A 159 -2.50 -20.66 -4.54
CA ALA A 159 -1.72 -21.85 -4.91
C ALA A 159 -1.69 -22.87 -3.75
N TRP A 160 -1.42 -22.43 -2.52
CA TRP A 160 -1.51 -23.28 -1.33
C TRP A 160 -2.89 -23.89 -1.12
N ALA A 161 -3.95 -23.09 -1.31
CA ALA A 161 -5.31 -23.59 -1.19
C ALA A 161 -5.65 -24.64 -2.26
N ALA A 162 -5.10 -24.51 -3.47
CA ALA A 162 -5.24 -25.50 -4.55
C ALA A 162 -4.39 -26.77 -4.31
N SER A 163 -3.37 -26.69 -3.45
CA SER A 163 -2.57 -27.84 -3.00
C SER A 163 -3.09 -28.43 -1.68
N ASP A 164 -4.42 -28.51 -1.53
CA ASP A 164 -5.13 -29.07 -0.37
C ASP A 164 -4.69 -28.50 0.99
N ARG A 165 -4.18 -27.27 0.99
CA ARG A 165 -3.67 -26.59 2.18
C ARG A 165 -2.58 -27.38 2.92
N ASN A 166 -1.77 -28.16 2.20
CA ASN A 166 -0.69 -28.93 2.81
C ASN A 166 0.30 -28.02 3.56
N SER A 167 0.74 -28.46 4.72
CA SER A 167 1.76 -27.78 5.54
C SER A 167 3.15 -27.79 4.92
N ARG A 168 3.41 -28.69 3.97
CA ARG A 168 4.67 -28.76 3.22
C ARG A 168 4.37 -28.61 1.75
N ILE A 169 4.92 -27.57 1.14
CA ILE A 169 4.70 -27.27 -0.28
C ILE A 169 6.06 -27.19 -0.98
N PRO A 170 6.27 -27.95 -2.07
CA PRO A 170 7.46 -27.77 -2.90
C PRO A 170 7.50 -26.34 -3.47
N ILE A 171 8.66 -25.69 -3.49
CA ILE A 171 8.85 -24.33 -4.04
C ILE A 171 8.33 -24.23 -5.47
N SER A 172 8.48 -25.32 -6.24
CA SER A 172 7.97 -25.45 -7.60
C SER A 172 6.46 -25.20 -7.72
N THR A 173 5.68 -25.38 -6.66
CA THR A 173 4.24 -25.06 -6.64
C THR A 173 4.01 -23.56 -6.80
N PHE A 174 4.77 -22.74 -6.06
CA PHE A 174 4.68 -21.28 -6.16
C PHE A 174 5.32 -20.78 -7.45
N ARG A 175 6.43 -21.39 -7.90
CA ARG A 175 7.00 -21.14 -9.22
C ARG A 175 5.99 -21.38 -10.34
N LYS A 176 5.27 -22.52 -10.32
CA LYS A 176 4.24 -22.84 -11.31
C LYS A 176 3.09 -21.82 -11.27
N ALA A 177 2.71 -21.35 -10.09
CA ALA A 177 1.70 -20.31 -9.97
C ALA A 177 2.13 -18.99 -10.63
N LEU A 178 3.42 -18.63 -10.53
CA LEU A 178 4.00 -17.46 -11.19
C LEU A 178 4.12 -17.65 -12.71
N GLU A 179 4.51 -18.84 -13.18
CA GLU A 179 4.53 -19.16 -14.61
C GLU A 179 3.13 -19.02 -15.23
N LEU A 180 2.08 -19.44 -14.53
CA LEU A 180 0.68 -19.24 -14.96
C LEU A 180 0.28 -17.76 -15.02
N GLN A 181 1.04 -16.88 -14.38
CA GLN A 181 0.93 -15.42 -14.48
C GLN A 181 1.98 -14.81 -15.42
N ARG A 182 2.66 -15.63 -16.23
CA ARG A 182 3.73 -15.20 -17.15
C ARG A 182 4.89 -14.48 -16.45
N VAL A 183 5.11 -14.80 -15.18
CA VAL A 183 6.27 -14.35 -14.42
C VAL A 183 7.27 -15.49 -14.41
N GLU A 184 8.29 -15.36 -15.27
CA GLU A 184 9.39 -16.32 -15.36
C GLU A 184 10.38 -16.04 -14.23
N VAL A 185 10.53 -17.01 -13.33
CA VAL A 185 11.47 -16.97 -12.22
C VAL A 185 12.02 -18.36 -11.94
N ASP A 186 13.22 -18.43 -11.38
CA ASP A 186 13.79 -19.67 -10.86
C ASP A 186 13.31 -19.97 -9.41
N ASN A 187 13.78 -21.08 -8.83
CA ASN A 187 13.40 -21.42 -7.46
C ASN A 187 14.04 -20.47 -6.42
N ASP A 188 15.25 -19.95 -6.67
CA ASP A 188 15.96 -19.09 -5.73
C ASP A 188 15.27 -17.72 -5.61
N GLU A 189 14.74 -17.21 -6.72
CA GLU A 189 13.90 -16.02 -6.74
C GLU A 189 12.60 -16.22 -5.96
N VAL A 190 11.94 -17.38 -6.11
CA VAL A 190 10.74 -17.72 -5.33
C VAL A 190 11.07 -17.85 -3.84
N GLU A 191 12.20 -18.47 -3.49
CA GLU A 191 12.68 -18.53 -2.11
C GLU A 191 12.85 -17.12 -1.54
N CYS A 192 13.50 -16.22 -2.28
CA CYS A 192 13.70 -14.83 -1.87
C CYS A 192 12.35 -14.12 -1.62
N MET A 193 11.38 -14.27 -2.53
CA MET A 193 10.04 -13.71 -2.37
C MET A 193 9.36 -14.23 -1.10
N VAL A 194 9.41 -15.55 -0.86
CA VAL A 194 8.78 -16.18 0.30
C VAL A 194 9.51 -15.78 1.59
N ALA A 195 10.84 -15.68 1.58
CA ALA A 195 11.63 -15.25 2.72
C ALA A 195 11.26 -13.83 3.15
N ASN A 196 11.12 -12.90 2.19
CA ASN A 196 10.64 -11.55 2.45
C ASN A 196 9.22 -11.53 3.05
N MET A 197 8.32 -12.36 2.53
CA MET A 197 6.97 -12.48 3.08
C MET A 197 6.94 -13.10 4.48
N ILE A 198 7.84 -14.03 4.80
CA ILE A 198 7.98 -14.59 6.15
C ILE A 198 8.50 -13.52 7.10
N PHE A 199 9.56 -12.80 6.70
CA PHE A 199 10.13 -11.70 7.49
C PHE A 199 9.08 -10.62 7.83
N ARG A 200 8.24 -10.25 6.86
CA ARG A 200 7.13 -9.29 7.06
C ARG A 200 5.91 -9.88 7.78
N GLY A 201 5.90 -11.18 8.09
CA GLY A 201 4.78 -11.86 8.73
C GLY A 201 3.56 -12.12 7.82
N PHE A 202 3.71 -11.89 6.51
CA PHE A 202 2.66 -12.14 5.50
C PHE A 202 2.39 -13.64 5.31
N ILE A 203 3.43 -14.45 5.51
CA ILE A 203 3.41 -15.91 5.54
C ILE A 203 4.01 -16.36 6.88
N ARG A 204 3.42 -17.38 7.51
CA ARG A 204 3.97 -18.03 8.70
C ARG A 204 4.52 -19.40 8.32
N GLY A 205 5.82 -19.59 8.52
CA GLY A 205 6.52 -20.81 8.15
C GLY A 205 8.02 -20.60 8.07
N TYR A 206 8.72 -21.56 7.48
CA TYR A 206 10.13 -21.47 7.14
C TYR A 206 10.40 -22.15 5.79
N ILE A 207 11.56 -21.85 5.20
CA ILE A 207 12.02 -22.46 3.95
C ILE A 207 13.06 -23.54 4.30
N SER A 208 12.89 -24.74 3.77
CA SER A 208 13.90 -25.79 3.77
C SER A 208 14.56 -25.82 2.40
N HIS A 209 15.65 -25.05 2.27
CA HIS A 209 16.39 -24.85 1.02
C HIS A 209 16.88 -26.18 0.43
N GLU A 210 17.55 -27.02 1.24
CA GLU A 210 18.05 -28.34 0.81
C GLU A 210 16.94 -29.25 0.24
N ARG A 211 15.72 -29.17 0.81
CA ARG A 211 14.57 -29.98 0.40
C ARG A 211 13.69 -29.28 -0.62
N GLN A 212 14.06 -28.09 -1.07
CA GLN A 212 13.29 -27.26 -1.98
C GLN A 212 11.80 -27.13 -1.58
N THR A 213 11.56 -26.95 -0.28
CA THR A 213 10.22 -27.04 0.32
C THR A 213 9.96 -25.87 1.27
N ILE A 214 8.76 -25.31 1.20
CA ILE A 214 8.23 -24.32 2.14
C ILE A 214 7.39 -25.06 3.17
N VAL A 215 7.72 -24.89 4.46
CA VAL A 215 7.00 -25.49 5.58
C VAL A 215 6.15 -24.41 6.24
N LEU A 216 4.85 -24.45 5.98
CA LEU A 216 3.87 -23.51 6.49
C LEU A 216 3.37 -23.89 7.89
N ALA A 217 3.03 -22.89 8.69
CA ALA A 217 2.44 -23.07 10.00
C ALA A 217 1.09 -23.80 9.89
N LYS A 218 0.84 -24.76 10.80
CA LYS A 218 -0.41 -25.55 10.82
C LYS A 218 -1.65 -24.67 10.99
N THR A 219 -1.52 -23.58 11.74
CA THR A 219 -2.56 -22.59 11.96
C THR A 219 -2.13 -21.25 11.39
N ASN A 220 -3.05 -20.57 10.71
CA ASN A 220 -2.85 -19.20 10.23
C ASN A 220 -1.60 -19.00 9.34
N ALA A 221 -1.29 -19.95 8.45
CA ALA A 221 -0.16 -19.88 7.50
C ALA A 221 -0.13 -18.57 6.69
N PHE A 222 -1.30 -18.01 6.39
CA PHE A 222 -1.48 -16.71 5.74
C PHE A 222 -2.36 -15.81 6.62
N PRO A 223 -1.77 -15.05 7.57
CA PRO A 223 -2.52 -14.18 8.49
C PRO A 223 -3.42 -13.15 7.81
N ALA A 224 -4.45 -12.66 8.50
CA ALA A 224 -5.14 -11.47 8.01
C ALA A 224 -4.15 -10.30 7.97
N LEU A 225 -4.03 -9.61 6.83
CA LEU A 225 -3.05 -8.51 6.69
C LEU A 225 -3.32 -7.36 7.67
N SER A 226 -4.57 -7.19 8.08
CA SER A 226 -4.98 -6.23 9.13
C SER A 226 -4.45 -6.59 10.53
N SER A 227 -4.10 -7.84 10.79
CA SER A 227 -3.60 -8.32 12.10
C SER A 227 -2.09 -8.28 12.26
N ILE A 228 -1.36 -7.88 11.21
CA ILE A 228 0.11 -7.90 11.21
C ILE A 228 0.61 -6.62 11.89
N PRO A 229 1.40 -6.73 12.99
CA PRO A 229 2.00 -5.60 13.66
C PRO A 229 2.89 -4.80 12.71
N ARG A 230 2.97 -3.50 12.94
CA ARG A 230 3.73 -2.55 12.13
C ARG A 230 4.97 -2.09 12.85
#